data_AF-A0A0L0JV47-F1
#
_entry.id   AF-A0A0L0JV47-F1
#
_cell.length_a   1.000
_cell.length_b   1.000
_cell.length_c   1.000
_cell.angle_alpha   90.00
_cell.angle_beta   90.00
_cell.angle_gamma   90.00
#
_symmetry.space_group_name_H-M   'P 1'
#
loop_
_entity.id
_entity.type
_entity.pdbx_description
1 polymer ?
#
loop_
_entity_poly.entity_id
_entity_poly.type
_entity_poly.pdbx_seq_one_letter_code
_entity_poly.pdbx_strand_id
1 'polypeptide(L)' 'MPRRTPEEVRAAEAEFIEQRESVIERYERGESAAALSREFRVRSSWITHQLRTWGVEVRDSSAAGRVNGAGGWSH' A
#
# COMPACT_ATOMS: atom_id res chain seq x y z
N MET A 1 0.74 -23.29 0.25
CA MET A 1 -0.26 -22.29 0.68
C MET A 1 -1.45 -22.40 -0.23
N PRO A 2 -2.68 -22.64 0.27
CA PRO A 2 -3.86 -22.66 -0.58
C PRO A 2 -3.97 -21.30 -1.29
N ARG A 3 -4.20 -21.32 -2.60
CA ARG A 3 -4.45 -20.10 -3.37
C ARG A 3 -5.78 -19.55 -2.89
N ARG A 4 -5.82 -18.27 -2.50
CA ARG A 4 -7.11 -17.60 -2.28
C ARG A 4 -7.96 -17.71 -3.53
N THR A 5 -9.26 -17.88 -3.34
CA THR A 5 -10.17 -17.89 -4.47
C THR A 5 -10.24 -16.48 -5.07
N PRO A 6 -10.58 -16.36 -6.36
CA PRO A 6 -10.81 -15.05 -6.98
C PRO A 6 -11.91 -14.23 -6.31
N GLU A 7 -12.80 -14.86 -5.55
CA GLU A 7 -13.86 -14.19 -4.79
C GLU A 7 -13.32 -13.56 -3.52
N GLU A 8 -12.47 -14.30 -2.78
CA GLU A 8 -11.81 -13.77 -1.59
C GLU A 8 -10.90 -12.58 -1.91
N VAL A 9 -10.20 -12.63 -3.05
CA VAL A 9 -9.35 -11.51 -3.49
C VAL A 9 -10.20 -10.27 -3.78
N ARG A 10 -11.30 -10.43 -4.52
CA ARG A 10 -12.21 -9.33 -4.85
C ARG A 10 -12.86 -8.71 -3.62
N ALA A 11 -13.27 -9.54 -2.64
CA ALA A 11 -13.83 -9.05 -1.38
C ALA A 11 -12.79 -8.24 -0.58
N ALA A 12 -11.55 -8.72 -0.50
CA ALA A 12 -10.45 -8.02 0.17
C ALA A 12 -10.08 -6.69 -0.52
N GLU A 13 -10.05 -6.67 -1.86
CA GLU A 13 -9.81 -5.46 -2.64
C GLU A 13 -10.94 -4.44 -2.49
N ALA A 14 -12.20 -4.89 -2.45
CA ALA A 14 -13.36 -4.04 -2.21
C ALA A 14 -13.29 -3.38 -0.83
N GLU A 15 -13.05 -4.17 0.23
CA GLU A 15 -12.90 -3.66 1.60
C GLU A 15 -11.79 -2.60 1.70
N PHE A 16 -10.66 -2.84 1.01
CA PHE A 16 -9.55 -1.87 0.96
C PHE A 16 -9.96 -0.56 0.27
N ILE A 17 -10.74 -0.63 -0.81
CA ILE A 17 -11.23 0.55 -1.54
C ILE A 17 -12.27 1.31 -0.72
N GLU A 18 -13.18 0.62 -0.03
CA GLU A 18 -14.17 1.23 0.85
C GLU A 18 -13.50 2.00 2.00
N GLN A 19 -12.36 1.49 2.50
CA GLN A 19 -11.58 2.13 3.55
C GLN A 19 -10.51 3.09 3.03
N ARG A 20 -10.63 3.58 1.78
CA ARG A 20 -9.66 4.47 1.12
C ARG A 20 -9.12 5.56 2.03
N GLU A 21 -9.98 6.36 2.65
CA GLU A 21 -9.56 7.52 3.45
C GLU A 21 -8.73 7.11 4.68
N SER A 22 -9.18 6.08 5.41
CA SER A 22 -8.47 5.49 6.54
C SER A 22 -7.12 4.90 6.13
N VAL A 23 -7.07 4.21 5.00
CA VAL A 23 -5.84 3.62 4.46
C VAL A 23 -4.82 4.69 4.06
N ILE A 24 -5.27 5.74 3.38
CA ILE A 24 -4.41 6.88 2.98
C ILE A 24 -3.85 7.55 4.22
N GLU A 25 -4.69 7.89 5.21
CA GLU A 25 -4.24 8.51 6.45
C GLU A 25 -3.20 7.65 7.17
N ARG A 26 -3.44 6.34 7.31
CA ARG A 26 -2.48 5.42 7.92
C ARG A 26 -1.15 5.38 7.16
N TYR A 27 -1.21 5.30 5.84
CA TYR A 27 -0.01 5.29 5.00
C TYR A 27 0.79 6.60 5.15
N GLU A 28 0.11 7.74 5.17
CA GLU A 28 0.71 9.06 5.38
C GLU A 28 1.31 9.21 6.78
N ARG A 29 0.69 8.62 7.81
CA ARG A 29 1.25 8.51 9.17
C ARG A 29 2.49 7.61 9.25
N GLY A 30 2.85 6.91 8.18
CA GLY A 30 4.05 6.09 8.07
C GLY A 30 3.80 4.59 8.17
N GLU A 31 2.55 4.13 8.18
CA GLU A 31 2.27 2.71 8.00
C GLU A 31 2.76 2.24 6.63
N SER A 32 3.43 1.09 6.60
CA SER A 32 3.97 0.53 5.37
C SER A 32 2.90 -0.23 4.59
N ALA A 33 3.02 -0.26 3.25
CA ALA A 33 2.16 -1.09 2.40
C ALA A 33 2.19 -2.59 2.79
N ALA A 34 3.29 -3.07 3.38
CA ALA A 34 3.39 -4.41 3.93
C ALA A 34 2.51 -4.65 5.17
N ALA A 35 2.31 -3.63 6.01
CA ALA A 35 1.40 -3.72 7.16
C ALA A 35 -0.06 -3.78 6.67
N LEU A 36 -0.43 -2.85 5.79
CA LEU A 36 -1.76 -2.81 5.14
C LEU A 36 -2.06 -4.12 4.39
N SER A 37 -1.08 -4.69 3.70
CA SER A 37 -1.21 -5.98 3.00
C SER A 37 -1.61 -7.13 3.92
N ARG A 38 -1.10 -7.15 5.15
CA ARG A 38 -1.39 -8.19 6.13
C ARG A 38 -2.76 -8.02 6.75
N GLU A 39 -3.13 -6.77 7.05
CA GLU A 39 -4.42 -6.42 7.64
C GLU A 39 -5.57 -6.72 6.68
N PHE A 40 -5.56 -6.07 5.52
CA PHE A 40 -6.59 -6.17 4.50
C PHE A 40 -6.46 -7.42 3.64
N ARG A 41 -5.41 -8.23 3.88
CA ARG A 41 -5.14 -9.43 3.11
C ARG A 41 -4.98 -9.16 1.61
N VAL A 42 -4.67 -7.95 1.15
CA VAL A 42 -4.44 -7.65 -0.27
C VAL A 42 -2.96 -7.75 -0.62
N ARG A 43 -2.62 -7.86 -1.91
CA ARG A 43 -1.21 -7.90 -2.34
C ARG A 43 -0.57 -6.52 -2.19
N SER A 44 0.62 -6.46 -1.59
CA SER A 44 1.38 -5.21 -1.45
C SER A 44 1.67 -4.51 -2.78
N SER A 45 1.93 -5.28 -3.86
CA SER A 45 2.08 -4.71 -5.21
C SER A 45 0.80 -4.04 -5.74
N TRP A 46 -0.37 -4.60 -5.39
CA TRP A 46 -1.66 -4.02 -5.75
C TRP A 46 -1.94 -2.78 -4.90
N ILE A 47 -1.61 -2.79 -3.60
CA ILE A 47 -1.71 -1.61 -2.73
C ILE A 47 -0.88 -0.46 -3.28
N THR A 48 0.39 -0.67 -3.62
CA THR A 48 1.25 0.36 -4.21
C THR A 48 0.64 0.95 -5.48
N HIS A 49 0.11 0.10 -6.36
CA HIS A 49 -0.57 0.56 -7.56
C HIS A 49 -1.82 1.38 -7.22
N GLN A 50 -2.63 0.92 -6.28
CA GLN A 50 -3.86 1.58 -5.86
C GLN A 50 -3.60 2.93 -5.18
N LEU A 51 -2.62 3.01 -4.28
CA LEU A 51 -2.17 4.25 -3.64
C LEU A 51 -1.75 5.29 -4.70
N ARG A 52 -0.99 4.86 -5.72
CA ARG A 52 -0.62 5.72 -6.85
C ARG A 52 -1.83 6.18 -7.64
N THR A 53 -2.80 5.30 -7.89
CA THR A 53 -4.08 5.66 -8.55
C THR A 53 -4.88 6.68 -7.74
N TRP A 54 -4.80 6.63 -6.41
CA TRP A 54 -5.42 7.62 -5.52
C TRP A 54 -4.63 8.93 -5.38
N GLY A 55 -3.47 9.04 -6.04
CA GLY A 55 -2.61 10.23 -5.99
C GLY A 55 -1.65 10.25 -4.79
N VAL A 56 -1.53 9.16 -4.04
CA VAL A 56 -0.57 9.05 -2.94
C VAL A 56 0.81 8.76 -3.49
N GLU A 57 1.81 9.55 -3.10
CA GLU A 57 3.20 9.33 -3.46
C GLU A 57 3.71 8.07 -2.74
N VAL A 58 3.90 6.99 -3.50
CA VAL A 58 4.44 5.76 -2.95
C VAL A 58 5.95 5.90 -2.82
N ARG A 59 6.44 5.78 -1.58
CA ARG A 59 7.88 5.74 -1.29
C ARG A 59 8.48 4.54 -2.01
N ASP A 60 9.20 4.78 -3.11
CA ASP A 60 9.78 3.70 -3.90
C ASP A 60 10.88 3.01 -3.08
N SER A 61 10.65 1.73 -2.76
CA SER A 61 11.57 0.91 -1.98
C SER A 61 12.81 0.47 -2.76
N SER A 62 12.94 0.84 -4.05
CA SER A 62 14.12 0.52 -4.87
C SER A 62 15.29 1.48 -4.66
N ALA A 63 15.12 2.54 -3.87
CA ALA A 63 16.23 3.25 -3.23
C ALA A 63 16.60 2.55 -1.92
N ALA A 64 17.15 1.34 -2.01
CA ALA A 64 17.59 0.60 -0.83
C ALA A 64 18.84 1.26 -0.23
N GLY A 65 18.67 1.99 0.88
CA GLY A 65 19.80 2.32 1.77
C GLY A 65 19.57 3.54 2.65
N ARG A 66 19.35 3.31 3.95
CA ARG A 66 19.61 4.25 5.06
C ARG A 66 19.42 5.74 4.73
N VAL A 67 18.24 6.31 4.97
CA VAL A 67 18.18 7.72 5.42
C VAL A 67 17.04 7.89 6.42
N ASN A 68 17.44 8.09 7.68
CA ASN A 68 16.68 8.90 8.60
C ASN A 68 16.83 10.35 8.12
N GLY A 69 15.72 11.05 7.87
CA GLY A 69 15.74 12.50 7.65
C GLY A 69 15.78 12.96 6.19
N ALA A 70 14.84 13.87 5.90
CA ALA A 70 14.93 15.01 4.99
C ALA A 70 15.41 14.78 3.54
N GLY A 71 14.46 15.00 2.61
CA GLY A 71 14.73 15.78 1.40
C GLY A 71 14.80 15.00 0.09
N GLY A 72 13.92 15.39 -0.83
CA GLY A 72 14.23 15.60 -2.25
C GLY A 72 14.31 14.36 -3.14
N TRP A 73 13.30 14.16 -3.98
CA TRP A 73 13.38 13.33 -5.18
C TRP A 73 13.46 14.26 -6.40
N SER A 74 14.44 14.02 -7.29
CA SER A 74 14.53 14.65 -8.61
C SER A 74 15.03 13.64 -9.63
N HIS A 75 14.20 13.49 -10.68
CA HIS A 75 14.35 12.91 -12.02
C HIS A 75 14.73 11.44 -12.19
#